data_AF-A0A1I4PCR6-F1
#
_entry.id   AF-A0A1I4PCR6-F1
#
_cell.length_a   1.000
_cell.length_b   1.000
_cell.length_c   1.000
_cell.angle_alpha   90.00
_cell.angle_beta   90.00
_cell.angle_gamma   90.00
#
_symmetry.space_group_name_H-M   'P 1'
#
loop_
_entity.id
_entity.type
_entity.pdbx_description
1 polymer ?
#
loop_
_entity_poly.entity_id
_entity_poly.type
_entity_poly.pdbx_seq_one_letter_code
_entity_poly.pdbx_strand_id
1 'polypeptide(L)'
;MSLTLTEKEKRAIATLIQEQIENQLSRFPFARYPVEPLDEWKRSFCDPASVPSATLKQAISWHFGGWHRKELPSAHGRTVIGIVKTWPEFIQSASFESAQAFRFWEGKLPNWQNGFNATAFLLHLMRPDTFEIADQHRIQAMLELLKAINHQESDRTISRSFQDLEYYSDFFRAIMPKLSFGQKNRIQLDRFLKAYGNRHSYKNVSAAYRTQEPEIKHFSWSDAAAQKFDLSKITLRSNADVLFACLLLSLDKHPIEDSKLTVDNVMERLPLGTAGICNPASFNYAMIALFGSQKGRDYFEWESPALRETFTEQANQSTRDMKFYAKHAEQSITLNPKYVLKKG
;
A
#
# COMPACT_ATOMS: atom_id res chain seq x y z
N MET A 1 17.79 -9.09 25.61
CA MET A 1 17.38 -7.98 26.50
C MET A 1 16.20 -7.27 25.85
N SER A 2 15.10 -7.09 26.59
CA SER A 2 13.90 -6.38 26.12
C SER A 2 14.11 -4.87 26.20
N LEU A 3 13.63 -4.13 25.21
CA LEU A 3 13.65 -2.67 25.23
C LEU A 3 12.83 -2.16 26.42
N THR A 4 13.40 -1.29 27.25
CA THR A 4 12.70 -0.67 28.38
C THR A 4 12.54 0.82 28.14
N LEU A 5 11.31 1.28 27.90
CA LEU A 5 10.96 2.69 27.78
C LEU A 5 10.16 3.15 29.00
N THR A 6 10.53 4.29 29.56
CA THR A 6 9.73 4.99 30.56
C THR A 6 8.46 5.58 29.93
N GLU A 7 7.43 5.85 30.73
CA GLU A 7 6.21 6.50 30.23
C GLU A 7 6.48 7.88 29.61
N LYS A 8 7.49 8.60 30.10
CA LYS A 8 7.92 9.89 29.54
C LYS A 8 8.48 9.69 28.12
N GLU A 9 9.35 8.72 27.92
CA GLU A 9 9.96 8.42 26.61
C GLU A 9 8.92 7.94 25.61
N LYS A 10 8.00 7.05 26.02
CA LYS A 10 6.90 6.58 25.15
C LYS A 10 6.05 7.74 24.64
N ARG A 11 5.72 8.71 25.52
CA ARG A 11 4.96 9.92 25.15
C ARG A 11 5.77 10.81 24.20
N ALA A 12 7.06 11.03 24.48
CA ALA A 12 7.92 11.83 23.62
C ALA A 12 8.02 11.26 22.19
N ILE A 13 8.21 9.94 22.06
CA ILE A 13 8.22 9.26 20.75
C ILE A 13 6.85 9.39 20.07
N ALA A 14 5.76 9.18 20.80
CA ALA A 14 4.41 9.29 20.24
C ALA A 14 4.12 10.71 19.72
N THR A 15 4.59 11.75 20.41
CA THR A 15 4.52 13.14 19.96
C THR A 15 5.30 13.35 18.65
N LEU A 16 6.57 12.91 18.60
CA LEU A 16 7.38 13.02 17.38
C LEU A 16 6.74 12.32 16.17
N ILE A 17 6.12 11.16 16.39
CA ILE A 17 5.39 10.43 15.34
C ILE A 17 4.20 11.26 14.87
N GLN A 18 3.39 11.78 15.80
CA GLN A 18 2.19 12.56 15.46
C GLN A 18 2.53 13.83 14.68
N GLU A 19 3.61 14.52 15.03
CA GLU A 19 4.09 15.73 14.34
C GLU A 19 4.51 15.47 12.89
N GLN A 20 4.95 14.25 12.58
CA GLN A 20 5.52 13.93 11.27
C GLN A 20 4.65 13.01 10.41
N ILE A 21 3.61 12.40 10.98
CA ILE A 21 2.90 11.31 10.33
C ILE A 21 2.30 11.70 8.99
N GLU A 22 1.66 12.88 8.91
CA GLU A 22 1.01 13.34 7.69
C GLU A 22 2.02 13.50 6.55
N ASN A 23 3.15 14.17 6.82
CA ASN A 23 4.22 14.37 5.83
C ASN A 23 4.84 13.04 5.35
N GLN A 24 5.03 12.07 6.26
CA GLN A 24 5.56 10.77 5.87
C GLN A 24 4.54 9.95 5.07
N LEU A 25 3.27 9.96 5.48
CA LEU A 25 2.23 9.17 4.83
C LEU A 25 1.74 9.77 3.51
N SER A 26 1.87 11.09 3.33
CA SER A 26 1.59 11.74 2.05
C SER A 26 2.57 11.33 0.95
N ARG A 27 3.59 10.52 1.25
CA ARG A 27 4.52 9.92 0.28
C ARG A 27 4.54 8.39 0.36
N PHE A 28 3.69 7.80 1.20
CA PHE A 28 3.64 6.35 1.39
C PHE A 28 3.05 5.67 0.14
N PRO A 29 3.68 4.61 -0.39
CA PRO A 29 3.21 3.98 -1.62
C PRO A 29 2.08 2.98 -1.34
N PHE A 30 0.87 3.48 -1.03
CA PHE A 30 -0.30 2.67 -0.64
C PHE A 30 -0.58 1.50 -1.58
N ALA A 31 -0.55 1.72 -2.90
CA ALA A 31 -0.79 0.68 -3.89
C ALA A 31 0.25 -0.46 -3.87
N ARG A 32 1.47 -0.22 -3.36
CA ARG A 32 2.50 -1.26 -3.23
C ARG A 32 2.32 -2.11 -1.97
N TYR A 33 1.65 -1.55 -0.96
CA TYR A 33 1.45 -2.17 0.35
C TYR A 33 -0.02 -2.03 0.81
N PRO A 34 -0.98 -2.61 0.06
CA PRO A 34 -2.34 -2.74 0.56
C PRO A 34 -2.35 -3.63 1.80
N VAL A 35 -3.25 -3.35 2.74
CA VAL A 35 -3.28 -4.04 4.04
C VAL A 35 -4.23 -5.23 4.06
N GLU A 36 -5.18 -5.24 3.13
CA GLU A 36 -6.24 -6.23 3.00
C GLU A 36 -5.72 -7.68 2.94
N PRO A 37 -4.67 -8.02 2.15
CA PRO A 37 -4.21 -9.41 2.10
C PRO A 37 -3.51 -9.88 3.39
N LEU A 38 -3.05 -8.97 4.24
CA LEU A 38 -2.29 -9.34 5.45
C LEU A 38 -3.14 -10.14 6.44
N ASP A 39 -4.40 -9.76 6.63
CA ASP A 39 -5.25 -10.41 7.63
C ASP A 39 -5.72 -11.80 7.19
N GLU A 40 -5.78 -12.06 5.89
CA GLU A 40 -5.92 -13.41 5.34
C GLU A 40 -4.64 -14.22 5.55
N TRP A 41 -3.47 -13.67 5.20
CA TRP A 41 -2.22 -14.39 5.35
C TRP A 41 -1.86 -14.72 6.79
N LYS A 42 -2.11 -13.82 7.75
CA LYS A 42 -1.91 -14.12 9.17
C LYS A 42 -2.71 -15.35 9.60
N ARG A 43 -3.95 -15.50 9.11
CA ARG A 43 -4.79 -16.67 9.41
C ARG A 43 -4.24 -17.93 8.75
N SER A 44 -3.89 -17.86 7.46
CA SER A 44 -3.41 -19.02 6.71
C SER A 44 -2.03 -19.52 7.17
N PHE A 45 -1.14 -18.62 7.58
CA PHE A 45 0.23 -18.97 8.00
C PHE A 45 0.34 -19.46 9.44
N CYS A 46 -0.75 -19.42 10.23
CA CYS A 46 -0.80 -20.10 11.53
C CYS A 46 -0.63 -21.62 11.40
N ASP A 47 -0.99 -22.19 10.24
CA ASP A 47 -0.65 -23.57 9.87
C ASP A 47 0.25 -23.56 8.62
N PRO A 48 1.59 -23.49 8.79
CA PRO A 48 2.53 -23.43 7.68
C PRO A 48 2.40 -24.56 6.66
N ALA A 49 1.95 -25.75 7.09
CA ALA A 49 1.79 -26.91 6.22
C ALA A 49 0.60 -26.74 5.26
N SER A 50 -0.40 -25.95 5.64
CA SER A 50 -1.58 -25.66 4.80
C SER A 50 -1.33 -24.61 3.72
N VAL A 51 -0.23 -23.84 3.81
CA VAL A 51 0.00 -22.68 2.94
C VAL A 51 0.38 -23.11 1.52
N PRO A 52 -0.44 -22.79 0.49
CA PRO A 52 -0.09 -23.09 -0.88
C PRO A 52 1.15 -22.31 -1.34
N SER A 53 1.97 -22.93 -2.19
CA SER A 53 3.18 -22.30 -2.75
C SER A 53 2.90 -20.96 -3.45
N ALA A 54 1.75 -20.84 -4.13
CA ALA A 54 1.32 -19.59 -4.75
C ALA A 54 1.07 -18.47 -3.72
N THR A 55 0.39 -18.80 -2.62
CA THR A 55 0.12 -17.87 -1.50
C THR A 55 1.42 -17.46 -0.82
N LEU A 56 2.33 -18.41 -0.56
CA LEU A 56 3.67 -18.12 -0.04
C LEU A 56 4.43 -17.15 -0.93
N LYS A 57 4.51 -17.45 -2.23
CA LYS A 57 5.19 -16.59 -3.20
C LYS A 57 4.57 -15.19 -3.22
N GLN A 58 3.24 -15.09 -3.20
CA GLN A 58 2.53 -13.81 -3.21
C GLN A 58 2.79 -12.99 -1.94
N ALA A 59 2.70 -13.61 -0.76
CA ALA A 59 2.92 -12.94 0.52
C ALA A 59 4.35 -12.39 0.64
N ILE A 60 5.37 -13.19 0.34
CA ILE A 60 6.76 -12.73 0.38
C ILE A 60 7.01 -11.67 -0.70
N SER A 61 6.41 -11.81 -1.89
CA SER A 61 6.52 -10.78 -2.92
C SER A 61 5.91 -9.46 -2.47
N TRP A 62 4.76 -9.48 -1.79
CA TRP A 62 4.12 -8.28 -1.23
C TRP A 62 5.03 -7.56 -0.24
N HIS A 63 5.74 -8.29 0.62
CA HIS A 63 6.68 -7.68 1.57
C HIS A 63 7.77 -6.85 0.86
N PHE A 64 8.24 -7.32 -0.29
CA PHE A 64 9.18 -6.60 -1.16
C PHE A 64 8.52 -5.57 -2.09
N GLY A 65 7.26 -5.20 -1.85
CA GLY A 65 6.50 -4.25 -2.68
C GLY A 65 6.13 -4.80 -4.05
N GLY A 66 6.04 -6.12 -4.17
CA GLY A 66 5.70 -6.88 -5.39
C GLY A 66 4.21 -7.01 -5.67
N TRP A 67 3.33 -6.34 -4.90
CA TRP A 67 1.90 -6.42 -5.10
C TRP A 67 1.50 -6.02 -6.53
N HIS A 68 0.85 -6.94 -7.26
CA HIS A 68 0.50 -6.83 -8.70
C HIS A 68 1.65 -6.40 -9.62
N ARG A 69 2.91 -6.64 -9.23
CA ARG A 69 4.06 -6.49 -10.12
C ARG A 69 4.34 -7.78 -10.85
N LYS A 70 4.65 -7.67 -12.14
CA LYS A 70 5.08 -8.81 -12.94
C LYS A 70 6.41 -9.37 -12.44
N GLU A 71 7.34 -8.49 -12.06
CA GLU A 71 8.70 -8.83 -11.69
C GLU A 71 9.19 -8.04 -10.47
N LEU A 72 10.04 -8.67 -9.68
CA LEU A 72 10.76 -8.09 -8.56
C LEU A 72 12.21 -7.80 -8.96
N PRO A 73 12.90 -6.86 -8.29
CA PRO A 73 14.35 -6.75 -8.38
C PRO A 73 15.01 -8.12 -8.16
N SER A 74 16.03 -8.44 -8.96
CA SER A 74 16.67 -9.78 -8.99
C SER A 74 17.07 -10.30 -7.60
N ALA A 75 17.58 -9.43 -6.72
CA ALA A 75 17.94 -9.83 -5.36
C ALA A 75 16.72 -10.29 -4.52
N HIS A 76 15.60 -9.57 -4.58
CA HIS A 76 14.35 -9.96 -3.90
C HIS A 76 13.74 -11.21 -4.54
N GLY A 77 13.76 -11.30 -5.87
CA GLY A 77 13.30 -12.48 -6.60
C GLY A 77 14.05 -13.75 -6.17
N ARG A 78 15.38 -13.68 -6.02
CA ARG A 78 16.19 -14.80 -5.51
C ARG A 78 15.82 -15.21 -4.09
N THR A 79 15.59 -14.24 -3.18
CA THR A 79 15.13 -14.54 -1.81
C THR A 79 13.76 -15.23 -1.83
N VAL A 80 12.80 -14.73 -2.61
CA VAL A 80 11.45 -15.33 -2.73
C VAL A 80 11.55 -16.77 -3.25
N ILE A 81 12.32 -16.99 -4.32
CA ILE A 81 12.53 -18.33 -4.89
C ILE A 81 13.20 -19.26 -3.86
N GLY A 82 14.19 -18.76 -3.12
CA GLY A 82 14.85 -19.50 -2.05
C GLY A 82 13.86 -19.96 -0.99
N ILE A 83 13.01 -19.05 -0.50
CA ILE A 83 11.98 -19.37 0.50
C ILE A 83 11.01 -20.42 -0.05
N VAL A 84 10.47 -20.23 -1.25
CA VAL A 84 9.51 -21.17 -1.85
C VAL A 84 10.13 -22.55 -2.04
N LYS A 85 11.39 -22.64 -2.48
CA LYS A 85 12.10 -23.91 -2.67
C LYS A 85 12.37 -24.63 -1.35
N THR A 86 12.70 -23.89 -0.30
CA THR A 86 13.06 -24.43 1.02
C THR A 86 11.83 -24.66 1.92
N TRP A 87 10.66 -24.13 1.57
CA TRP A 87 9.44 -24.27 2.36
C TRP A 87 9.05 -25.72 2.70
N PRO A 88 9.13 -26.71 1.79
CA PRO A 88 8.81 -28.11 2.12
C PRO A 88 9.72 -28.68 3.21
N GLU A 89 11.00 -28.30 3.25
CA GLU A 89 11.94 -28.70 4.30
C GLU A 89 11.60 -28.02 5.64
N PHE A 90 11.22 -26.74 5.58
CA PHE A 90 10.82 -25.97 6.76
C PHE A 90 9.62 -26.60 7.48
N ILE A 91 8.56 -26.96 6.73
CA ILE A 91 7.33 -27.50 7.32
C ILE A 91 7.49 -28.93 7.87
N GLN A 92 8.47 -29.69 7.37
CA GLN A 92 8.83 -31.01 7.92
C GLN A 92 9.49 -30.90 9.31
N SER A 93 10.06 -29.74 9.62
CA SER A 93 10.68 -29.45 10.92
C SER A 93 9.61 -29.02 11.93
N ALA A 94 8.57 -29.87 12.07
CA ALA A 94 7.33 -29.62 12.79
C ALA A 94 7.58 -29.47 14.30
N SER A 95 8.06 -28.31 14.73
CA SER A 95 8.24 -27.87 16.14
C SER A 95 9.14 -26.65 16.30
N PHE A 96 9.59 -25.99 15.22
CA PHE A 96 10.48 -24.85 15.41
C PHE A 96 9.87 -23.76 16.29
N GLU A 97 10.53 -23.52 17.42
CA GLU A 97 10.37 -22.28 18.16
C GLU A 97 10.84 -21.10 17.31
N SER A 98 10.38 -19.89 17.63
CA SER A 98 10.65 -18.71 16.79
C SER A 98 12.13 -18.48 16.50
N ALA A 99 13.00 -18.66 17.50
CA ALA A 99 14.45 -18.54 17.33
C ALA A 99 15.05 -19.67 16.48
N GLN A 100 14.46 -20.87 16.49
CA GLN A 100 14.89 -21.98 15.64
C GLN A 100 14.43 -21.76 14.19
N ALA A 101 13.19 -21.31 13.99
CA ALA A 101 12.67 -20.95 12.68
C ALA A 101 13.51 -19.81 12.06
N PHE A 102 13.87 -18.80 12.85
CA PHE A 102 14.76 -17.74 12.41
C PHE A 102 16.12 -18.27 11.94
N ARG A 103 16.79 -19.09 12.78
CA ARG A 103 18.10 -19.69 12.45
C ARG A 103 18.04 -20.64 11.25
N PHE A 104 16.93 -21.37 11.08
CA PHE A 104 16.71 -22.19 9.91
C PHE A 104 16.79 -21.34 8.63
N TRP A 105 16.07 -20.23 8.58
CA TRP A 105 16.10 -19.35 7.41
C TRP A 105 17.46 -18.65 7.23
N GLU A 106 18.12 -18.27 8.32
CA GLU A 106 19.48 -17.71 8.31
C GLU A 106 20.49 -18.64 7.64
N GLY A 107 20.44 -19.94 7.95
CA GLY A 107 21.32 -20.93 7.33
C GLY A 107 20.97 -21.29 5.88
N LYS A 108 19.79 -20.91 5.38
CA LYS A 108 19.28 -21.34 4.06
C LYS A 108 19.27 -20.24 3.01
N LEU A 109 19.17 -18.97 3.41
CA LEU A 109 19.01 -17.86 2.47
C LEU A 109 20.37 -17.26 2.07
N PRO A 110 20.66 -17.11 0.76
CA PRO A 110 22.00 -16.76 0.27
C PRO A 110 22.41 -15.29 0.49
N ASN A 111 21.44 -14.41 0.73
CA ASN A 111 21.68 -13.01 1.04
C ASN A 111 20.92 -12.66 2.31
N TRP A 112 21.63 -12.53 3.42
CA TRP A 112 21.00 -12.34 4.71
C TRP A 112 20.38 -10.95 4.91
N GLN A 113 20.81 -9.93 4.17
CA GLN A 113 20.17 -8.62 4.25
C GLN A 113 18.70 -8.67 3.80
N ASN A 114 18.43 -9.30 2.65
CA ASN A 114 17.05 -9.54 2.21
C ASN A 114 16.40 -10.71 2.94
N GLY A 115 17.21 -11.71 3.32
CA GLY A 115 16.77 -12.88 4.07
C GLY A 115 16.15 -12.49 5.41
N PHE A 116 16.83 -11.68 6.20
CA PHE A 116 16.33 -11.14 7.47
C PHE A 116 14.95 -10.50 7.32
N ASN A 117 14.78 -9.59 6.36
CA ASN A 117 13.52 -8.91 6.13
C ASN A 117 12.37 -9.90 5.82
N ALA A 118 12.63 -10.89 4.95
CA ALA A 118 11.64 -11.90 4.62
C ALA A 118 11.36 -12.88 5.78
N THR A 119 12.39 -13.27 6.54
CA THR A 119 12.27 -14.13 7.71
C THR A 119 11.49 -13.45 8.83
N ALA A 120 11.76 -12.17 9.11
CA ALA A 120 10.98 -11.37 10.06
C ALA A 120 9.51 -11.29 9.66
N PHE A 121 9.23 -11.09 8.37
CA PHE A 121 7.87 -11.09 7.86
C PHE A 121 7.18 -12.45 7.96
N LEU A 122 7.88 -13.56 7.65
CA LEU A 122 7.35 -14.92 7.85
C LEU A 122 7.00 -15.17 9.32
N LEU A 123 7.87 -14.79 10.25
CA LEU A 123 7.61 -14.92 11.69
C LEU A 123 6.41 -14.08 12.12
N HIS A 124 6.24 -12.88 11.57
CA HIS A 124 5.03 -12.08 11.78
C HIS A 124 3.77 -12.79 11.27
N LEU A 125 3.80 -13.40 10.09
CA LEU A 125 2.64 -14.12 9.55
C LEU A 125 2.29 -15.35 10.39
N MET A 126 3.30 -16.08 10.88
CA MET A 126 3.12 -17.30 11.67
C MET A 126 2.73 -17.01 13.13
N ARG A 127 3.23 -15.91 13.71
CA ARG A 127 3.01 -15.52 15.11
C ARG A 127 2.75 -14.01 15.20
N PRO A 128 1.61 -13.51 14.67
CA PRO A 128 1.31 -12.07 14.58
C PRO A 128 1.17 -11.38 15.95
N ASP A 129 0.82 -12.14 16.98
CA ASP A 129 0.75 -11.66 18.36
C ASP A 129 2.11 -11.64 19.06
N THR A 130 3.15 -12.23 18.47
CA THR A 130 4.51 -12.26 19.04
C THR A 130 5.46 -11.31 18.31
N PHE A 131 5.37 -11.21 16.99
CA PHE A 131 6.27 -10.37 16.19
C PHE A 131 5.51 -9.34 15.38
N GLU A 132 6.10 -8.15 15.27
CA GLU A 132 5.62 -7.11 14.37
C GLU A 132 6.32 -7.20 13.01
N ILE A 133 5.72 -6.59 11.98
CA ILE A 133 6.36 -6.50 10.67
C ILE A 133 7.64 -5.68 10.83
N ALA A 134 8.79 -6.34 10.73
CA ALA A 134 10.10 -5.71 10.82
C ALA A 134 10.85 -5.83 9.49
N ASP A 135 11.64 -4.80 9.20
CA ASP A 135 12.65 -4.81 8.16
C ASP A 135 13.73 -3.78 8.52
N GLN A 136 14.82 -3.76 7.76
CA GLN A 136 15.93 -2.81 8.01
C GLN A 136 15.45 -1.35 8.11
N HIS A 137 14.47 -0.91 7.31
CA HIS A 137 13.99 0.47 7.34
C HIS A 137 13.19 0.74 8.62
N ARG A 138 12.30 -0.16 9.02
CA ARG A 138 11.51 -0.01 10.24
C ARG A 138 12.38 -0.02 11.50
N ILE A 139 13.41 -0.86 11.54
CA ILE A 139 14.38 -0.89 12.65
C ILE A 139 15.22 0.40 12.66
N GLN A 140 15.64 0.88 11.49
CA GLN A 140 16.34 2.16 11.38
C GLN A 140 15.46 3.33 11.89
N ALA A 141 14.18 3.35 11.54
CA ALA A 141 13.23 4.35 12.02
C ALA A 141 13.11 4.35 13.54
N MET A 142 13.00 3.16 14.15
CA MET A 142 13.01 3.01 15.60
C MET A 142 14.27 3.63 16.22
N LEU A 143 15.47 3.26 15.75
CA LEU A 143 16.73 3.78 16.31
C LEU A 143 16.84 5.30 16.21
N GLU A 144 16.38 5.87 15.10
CA GLU A 144 16.37 7.33 14.92
C GLU A 144 15.39 8.05 15.83
N LEU A 145 14.22 7.46 16.10
CA LEU A 145 13.27 7.99 17.08
C LEU A 145 13.82 7.90 18.50
N LEU A 146 14.47 6.79 18.86
CA LEU A 146 15.17 6.63 20.14
C LEU A 146 16.28 7.66 20.28
N LYS A 147 17.05 7.92 19.20
CA LYS A 147 18.07 8.95 19.17
C LYS A 147 17.50 10.35 19.35
N ALA A 148 16.37 10.65 18.72
CA ALA A 148 15.72 11.97 18.81
C ALA A 148 15.29 12.32 20.24
N ILE A 149 15.02 11.32 21.09
CA ILE A 149 14.70 11.50 22.51
C ILE A 149 15.90 11.30 23.45
N ASN A 150 17.12 11.13 22.89
CA ASN A 150 18.36 10.84 23.63
C ASN A 150 18.27 9.58 24.51
N HIS A 151 17.63 8.53 24.03
CA HIS A 151 17.55 7.25 24.73
C HIS A 151 18.92 6.54 24.73
N GLN A 152 19.29 5.88 25.83
CA GLN A 152 20.62 5.28 26.01
C GLN A 152 20.97 4.19 24.98
N GLU A 153 19.97 3.46 24.50
CA GLU A 153 20.17 2.38 23.51
C GLU A 153 20.10 2.89 22.04
N SER A 154 20.14 4.20 21.80
CA SER A 154 19.97 4.78 20.46
C SER A 154 21.11 4.49 19.48
N ASP A 155 22.32 4.24 19.96
CA ASP A 155 23.51 4.00 19.12
C ASP A 155 23.76 2.51 18.81
N ARG A 156 22.74 1.67 19.03
CA ARG A 156 22.82 0.24 18.73
C ARG A 156 23.00 -0.02 17.23
N THR A 157 23.97 -0.86 16.89
CA THR A 157 24.18 -1.33 15.52
C THR A 157 23.15 -2.40 15.14
N ILE A 158 22.51 -2.26 13.97
CA ILE A 158 21.61 -3.26 13.40
C ILE A 158 22.44 -4.47 12.94
N SER A 159 22.30 -5.60 13.63
CA SER A 159 23.01 -6.85 13.30
C SER A 159 22.19 -7.78 12.40
N ARG A 160 20.89 -7.50 12.20
CA ARG A 160 19.92 -8.36 11.51
C ARG A 160 19.76 -9.69 12.23
N SER A 161 19.73 -9.63 13.55
CA SER A 161 19.61 -10.78 14.44
C SER A 161 18.17 -11.00 14.90
N PHE A 162 17.89 -12.18 15.45
CA PHE A 162 16.60 -12.46 16.10
C PHE A 162 16.31 -11.45 17.23
N GLN A 163 17.35 -11.01 17.95
CA GLN A 163 17.21 -10.01 19.01
C GLN A 163 16.77 -8.63 18.46
N ASP A 164 17.16 -8.27 17.22
CA ASP A 164 16.69 -7.02 16.60
C ASP A 164 15.19 -7.08 16.29
N LEU A 165 14.67 -8.24 15.89
CA LEU A 165 13.25 -8.47 15.65
C LEU A 165 12.43 -8.38 16.95
N GLU A 166 12.89 -9.02 18.02
CA GLU A 166 12.25 -8.93 19.33
C GLU A 166 12.23 -7.48 19.83
N TYR A 167 13.38 -6.82 19.77
CA TYR A 167 13.54 -5.45 20.25
C TYR A 167 12.66 -4.45 19.49
N TYR A 168 12.54 -4.62 18.17
CA TYR A 168 11.60 -3.83 17.37
C TYR A 168 10.13 -4.13 17.72
N SER A 169 9.79 -5.38 17.97
CA SER A 169 8.42 -5.77 18.34
C SER A 169 8.02 -5.19 19.70
N ASP A 170 8.95 -5.18 20.67
CA ASP A 170 8.78 -4.53 21.98
C ASP A 170 8.58 -3.02 21.83
N PHE A 171 9.43 -2.36 21.04
CA PHE A 171 9.29 -0.93 20.72
C PHE A 171 7.91 -0.62 20.15
N PHE A 172 7.52 -1.31 19.10
CA PHE A 172 6.27 -1.06 18.40
C PHE A 172 5.08 -1.18 19.35
N ARG A 173 5.06 -2.22 20.19
CA ARG A 173 3.98 -2.45 21.17
C ARG A 173 3.97 -1.47 22.33
N ALA A 174 5.14 -0.96 22.73
CA ALA A 174 5.23 0.08 23.74
C ALA A 174 4.67 1.42 23.24
N ILE A 175 4.87 1.74 21.96
CA ILE A 175 4.49 3.03 21.36
C ILE A 175 3.06 3.03 20.83
N MET A 176 2.60 1.95 20.20
CA MET A 176 1.28 1.87 19.55
C MET A 176 0.12 2.35 20.45
N PRO A 177 0.03 2.01 21.75
CA PRO A 177 -1.07 2.46 22.61
C PRO A 177 -1.04 3.95 22.95
N LYS A 178 0.07 4.66 22.67
CA LYS A 178 0.23 6.10 22.96
C LYS A 178 -0.18 7.00 21.81
N LEU A 179 -0.50 6.45 20.65
CA LEU A 179 -0.96 7.19 19.49
C LEU A 179 -2.45 7.53 19.58
N SER A 180 -2.87 8.59 18.90
CA SER A 180 -4.21 9.17 18.97
C SER A 180 -5.15 8.75 17.82
N PHE A 181 -4.78 7.76 17.01
CA PHE A 181 -5.54 7.29 15.84
C PHE A 181 -6.54 6.16 16.16
N GLY A 182 -6.75 5.84 17.45
CA GLY A 182 -7.68 4.81 17.92
C GLY A 182 -7.40 3.43 17.30
N GLN A 183 -8.42 2.81 16.70
CA GLN A 183 -8.29 1.51 16.04
C GLN A 183 -7.26 1.50 14.89
N LYS A 184 -6.92 2.67 14.34
CA LYS A 184 -5.92 2.81 13.29
C LYS A 184 -4.48 2.92 13.81
N ASN A 185 -4.25 2.93 15.13
CA ASN A 185 -2.90 3.09 15.70
C ASN A 185 -1.88 2.12 15.11
N ARG A 186 -2.23 0.83 15.02
CA ARG A 186 -1.34 -0.22 14.51
C ARG A 186 -0.91 0.04 13.06
N ILE A 187 -1.89 0.26 12.19
CA ILE A 187 -1.66 0.46 10.74
C ILE A 187 -0.94 1.79 10.46
N GLN A 188 -1.27 2.84 11.22
CA GLN A 188 -0.63 4.15 11.10
C GLN A 188 0.84 4.09 11.54
N LEU A 189 1.13 3.45 12.67
CA LEU A 189 2.50 3.25 13.15
C LEU A 189 3.33 2.41 12.19
N ASP A 190 2.79 1.29 11.69
CA ASP A 190 3.50 0.42 10.75
C ASP A 190 3.92 1.17 9.47
N ARG A 191 2.97 1.90 8.87
CA ARG A 191 3.23 2.68 7.65
C ARG A 191 4.16 3.85 7.91
N PHE A 192 4.02 4.52 9.06
CA PHE A 192 4.92 5.59 9.46
C PHE A 192 6.36 5.08 9.57
N LEU A 193 6.61 4.01 10.33
CA LEU A 193 7.97 3.48 10.52
C LEU A 193 8.58 3.03 9.19
N LYS A 194 7.77 2.47 8.29
CA LYS A 194 8.21 2.14 6.93
C LYS A 194 8.55 3.37 6.10
N ALA A 195 7.68 4.38 6.07
CA ALA A 195 7.89 5.61 5.31
C ALA A 195 9.10 6.39 5.84
N TYR A 196 9.12 6.63 7.15
CA TYR A 196 10.15 7.38 7.85
C TYR A 196 11.51 6.72 7.65
N GLY A 197 11.67 5.43 7.92
CA GLY A 197 12.95 4.71 7.75
C GLY A 197 13.40 4.54 6.30
N ASN A 198 12.49 4.69 5.34
CA ASN A 198 12.80 4.64 3.92
C ASN A 198 12.94 6.05 3.29
N ARG A 199 12.85 7.13 4.08
CA ARG A 199 12.78 8.51 3.56
C ARG A 199 13.95 8.90 2.64
N HIS A 200 15.14 8.37 2.91
CA HIS A 200 16.35 8.61 2.11
C HIS A 200 16.27 8.02 0.70
N SER A 201 15.49 6.96 0.50
CA SER A 201 15.25 6.38 -0.84
C SER A 201 14.48 7.34 -1.75
N TYR A 202 13.82 8.36 -1.19
CA TYR A 202 13.09 9.37 -1.95
C TYR A 202 13.89 10.65 -2.22
N LYS A 203 15.22 10.65 -2.01
CA LYS A 203 16.07 11.83 -2.24
C LYS A 203 15.99 12.40 -3.65
N ASN A 204 15.76 11.55 -4.65
CA ASN A 204 15.64 11.92 -6.06
C ASN A 204 14.18 12.06 -6.53
N VAL A 205 13.22 11.88 -5.63
CA VAL A 205 11.81 12.06 -5.93
C VAL A 205 11.43 13.48 -5.57
N SER A 206 10.72 14.17 -6.47
CA SER A 206 10.27 15.54 -6.26
C SER A 206 9.66 15.74 -4.87
N ALA A 207 10.02 16.84 -4.21
CA ALA A 207 9.45 17.22 -2.93
C ALA A 207 7.94 17.51 -3.02
N ALA A 208 7.43 17.79 -4.22
CA ALA A 208 6.00 17.97 -4.49
C ALA A 208 5.26 16.64 -4.76
N TYR A 209 5.96 15.52 -4.92
CA TYR A 209 5.31 14.23 -5.13
C TYR A 209 4.50 13.84 -3.90
N ARG A 210 3.22 13.57 -4.10
CA ARG A 210 2.28 13.12 -3.07
C ARG A 210 1.58 11.84 -3.52
N THR A 211 1.18 11.05 -2.54
CA THR A 211 0.34 9.87 -2.68
C THR A 211 -0.81 9.97 -1.68
N GLN A 212 -1.90 9.29 -1.99
CA GLN A 212 -3.09 9.25 -1.16
C GLN A 212 -3.55 7.81 -0.99
N GLU A 213 -4.09 7.51 0.18
CA GLU A 213 -4.72 6.22 0.41
C GLU A 213 -6.07 6.18 -0.34
N PRO A 214 -6.32 5.16 -1.17
CA PRO A 214 -7.60 5.03 -1.85
C PRO A 214 -8.73 4.81 -0.84
N GLU A 215 -9.82 5.57 -0.99
CA GLU A 215 -11.06 5.39 -0.22
C GLU A 215 -11.70 4.03 -0.55
N ILE A 216 -11.76 3.68 -1.83
CA ILE A 216 -12.32 2.43 -2.34
C ILE A 216 -11.16 1.52 -2.74
N LYS A 217 -10.79 0.61 -1.85
CA LYS A 217 -9.62 -0.27 -2.03
C LYS A 217 -9.94 -1.57 -2.76
N HIS A 218 -11.19 -2.01 -2.69
CA HIS A 218 -11.73 -3.14 -3.42
C HIS A 218 -13.07 -2.73 -4.02
N PHE A 219 -13.38 -3.23 -5.20
CA PHE A 219 -14.62 -2.93 -5.90
C PHE A 219 -15.20 -4.23 -6.46
N SER A 220 -16.50 -4.42 -6.23
CA SER A 220 -17.30 -5.50 -6.83
C SER A 220 -18.56 -4.90 -7.43
N TRP A 221 -18.88 -5.28 -8.67
CA TRP A 221 -20.12 -4.87 -9.33
C TRP A 221 -21.38 -5.45 -8.67
N SER A 222 -21.27 -6.58 -7.97
CA SER A 222 -22.41 -7.17 -7.26
C SER A 222 -22.82 -6.38 -6.02
N ASP A 223 -21.86 -5.69 -5.41
CA ASP A 223 -22.02 -5.09 -4.08
C ASP A 223 -22.07 -3.55 -4.16
N ALA A 224 -21.72 -2.97 -5.30
CA ALA A 224 -21.68 -1.54 -5.50
C ALA A 224 -23.09 -0.95 -5.61
N ALA A 225 -23.41 -0.02 -4.71
CA ALA A 225 -24.66 0.75 -4.72
C ALA A 225 -24.37 2.23 -4.44
N ALA A 226 -25.03 3.12 -5.20
CA ALA A 226 -24.98 4.57 -5.01
C ALA A 226 -26.41 5.09 -4.86
N GLN A 227 -26.60 6.13 -4.04
CA GLN A 227 -27.90 6.76 -3.80
C GLN A 227 -28.27 7.76 -4.90
N LYS A 228 -27.28 8.45 -5.47
CA LYS A 228 -27.48 9.51 -6.47
C LYS A 228 -27.14 9.10 -7.89
N PHE A 229 -26.52 7.94 -8.09
CA PHE A 229 -25.99 7.53 -9.38
C PHE A 229 -26.46 6.14 -9.80
N ASP A 230 -26.73 5.98 -11.09
CA ASP A 230 -27.15 4.71 -11.68
C ASP A 230 -25.94 3.96 -12.26
N LEU A 231 -25.32 3.13 -11.42
CA LEU A 231 -24.17 2.32 -11.81
C LEU A 231 -24.53 1.27 -12.89
N SER A 232 -25.82 0.91 -13.05
CA SER A 232 -26.26 -0.08 -14.05
C SER A 232 -26.09 0.43 -15.48
N LYS A 233 -26.01 1.76 -15.67
CA LYS A 233 -25.76 2.40 -16.97
C LYS A 233 -24.31 2.27 -17.43
N ILE A 234 -23.40 1.87 -16.55
CA ILE A 234 -22.05 1.51 -16.94
C ILE A 234 -22.12 0.07 -17.44
N THR A 235 -21.99 -0.15 -18.75
CA THR A 235 -22.12 -1.48 -19.37
C THR A 235 -20.78 -2.18 -19.59
N LEU A 236 -19.69 -1.42 -19.69
CA LEU A 236 -18.33 -1.93 -19.85
C LEU A 236 -17.69 -2.32 -18.50
N ARG A 237 -16.66 -3.16 -18.52
CA ARG A 237 -16.07 -3.80 -17.32
C ARG A 237 -14.53 -3.72 -17.23
N SER A 238 -13.91 -2.88 -18.03
CA SER A 238 -12.47 -2.58 -17.94
C SER A 238 -12.17 -1.65 -16.77
N ASN A 239 -10.88 -1.48 -16.46
CA ASN A 239 -10.42 -0.63 -15.36
C ASN A 239 -10.93 0.83 -15.43
N ALA A 240 -11.07 1.41 -16.63
CA ALA A 240 -11.62 2.77 -16.76
C ALA A 240 -13.07 2.85 -16.27
N ASP A 241 -13.85 1.80 -16.54
CA ASP A 241 -15.26 1.72 -16.19
C ASP A 241 -15.42 1.48 -14.67
N VAL A 242 -14.53 0.69 -14.09
CA VAL A 242 -14.41 0.48 -12.64
C VAL A 242 -14.00 1.77 -11.92
N LEU A 243 -13.02 2.51 -12.45
CA LEU A 243 -12.61 3.80 -11.91
C LEU A 243 -13.74 4.82 -11.96
N PHE A 244 -14.52 4.85 -13.05
CA PHE A 244 -15.71 5.70 -13.13
C PHE A 244 -16.75 5.33 -12.07
N ALA A 245 -17.05 4.04 -11.88
CA ALA A 245 -17.96 3.61 -10.82
C ALA A 245 -17.46 4.01 -9.42
N CYS A 246 -16.15 3.90 -9.17
CA CYS A 246 -15.53 4.37 -7.92
C CYS A 246 -15.65 5.88 -7.72
N LEU A 247 -15.53 6.67 -8.80
CA LEU A 247 -15.72 8.11 -8.76
C LEU A 247 -17.16 8.45 -8.33
N LEU A 248 -18.15 7.81 -8.95
CA LEU A 248 -19.55 8.02 -8.61
C LEU A 248 -19.84 7.65 -7.15
N LEU A 249 -19.30 6.52 -6.67
CA LEU A 249 -19.40 6.12 -5.26
C LEU A 249 -18.74 7.13 -4.30
N SER A 250 -17.60 7.71 -4.69
CA SER A 250 -16.92 8.75 -3.89
C SER A 250 -17.72 10.06 -3.86
N LEU A 251 -18.30 10.46 -4.99
CA LEU A 251 -19.16 11.66 -5.09
C LEU A 251 -20.50 11.47 -4.36
N ASP A 252 -20.99 10.24 -4.26
CA ASP A 252 -22.21 9.92 -3.51
C ASP A 252 -22.01 10.19 -2.01
N LYS A 253 -20.85 9.76 -1.48
CA LYS A 253 -20.43 9.96 -0.09
C LYS A 253 -20.00 11.39 0.22
N HIS A 254 -19.23 12.00 -0.70
CA HIS A 254 -18.66 13.34 -0.53
C HIS A 254 -19.04 14.21 -1.74
N PRO A 255 -20.26 14.78 -1.74
CA PRO A 255 -20.77 15.57 -2.86
C PRO A 255 -19.95 16.84 -3.09
N ILE A 256 -19.99 17.35 -4.32
CA ILE A 256 -19.45 18.66 -4.68
C ILE A 256 -20.63 19.56 -5.05
N GLU A 257 -20.62 20.79 -4.53
CA GLU A 257 -21.78 21.71 -4.56
C GLU A 257 -22.21 22.07 -5.99
N ASP A 258 -21.27 22.21 -6.93
CA ASP A 258 -21.57 22.78 -8.26
C ASP A 258 -21.65 21.76 -9.41
N SER A 259 -21.55 20.45 -9.15
CA SER A 259 -21.51 19.36 -10.17
C SER A 259 -20.43 19.45 -11.26
N LYS A 260 -19.70 20.57 -11.31
CA LYS A 260 -18.54 20.82 -12.16
C LYS A 260 -17.30 20.26 -11.49
N LEU A 261 -16.59 19.40 -12.22
CA LEU A 261 -15.35 18.77 -11.79
C LEU A 261 -14.21 19.31 -12.64
N THR A 262 -13.01 19.24 -12.09
CA THR A 262 -11.79 19.27 -12.88
C THR A 262 -11.22 17.86 -13.01
N VAL A 263 -10.32 17.67 -13.98
CA VAL A 263 -9.53 16.43 -14.08
C VAL A 263 -8.76 16.17 -12.78
N ASP A 264 -8.25 17.23 -12.12
CA ASP A 264 -7.56 17.13 -10.84
C ASP A 264 -8.48 16.60 -9.72
N ASN A 265 -9.72 17.11 -9.63
CA ASN A 265 -10.68 16.61 -8.64
C ASN A 265 -10.97 15.10 -8.82
N VAL A 266 -10.97 14.62 -10.07
CA VAL A 266 -11.11 13.19 -10.36
C VAL A 266 -9.85 12.42 -9.93
N MET A 267 -8.65 12.96 -10.19
CA MET A 267 -7.38 12.35 -9.78
C MET A 267 -7.26 12.21 -8.26
N GLU A 268 -7.63 13.24 -7.49
CA GLU A 268 -7.61 13.23 -6.03
C GLU A 268 -8.55 12.16 -5.44
N ARG A 269 -9.69 11.92 -6.09
CA ARG A 269 -10.67 10.92 -5.66
C ARG A 269 -10.32 9.50 -6.09
N LEU A 270 -9.48 9.36 -7.12
CA LEU A 270 -9.09 8.08 -7.70
C LEU A 270 -7.58 7.88 -7.62
N PRO A 271 -6.94 7.88 -6.44
CA PRO A 271 -5.51 7.63 -6.36
C PRO A 271 -5.17 6.19 -6.81
N LEU A 272 -3.92 5.98 -7.22
CA LEU A 272 -3.41 4.65 -7.56
C LEU A 272 -3.69 3.64 -6.43
N GLY A 273 -4.23 2.48 -6.78
CA GLY A 273 -4.72 1.47 -5.82
C GLY A 273 -6.24 1.49 -5.64
N THR A 274 -6.94 2.50 -6.16
CA THR A 274 -8.42 2.49 -6.23
C THR A 274 -8.91 1.22 -6.91
N ALA A 275 -9.92 0.59 -6.33
CA ALA A 275 -10.48 -0.71 -6.75
C ALA A 275 -9.46 -1.85 -6.84
N GLY A 276 -8.31 -1.76 -6.17
CA GLY A 276 -7.23 -2.74 -6.25
C GLY A 276 -6.36 -2.60 -7.49
N ILE A 277 -6.53 -1.53 -8.27
CA ILE A 277 -5.72 -1.26 -9.48
C ILE A 277 -4.37 -0.70 -9.03
N CYS A 278 -3.45 -1.58 -8.67
CA CYS A 278 -2.15 -1.21 -8.11
C CYS A 278 -1.01 -1.11 -9.14
N ASN A 279 -1.22 -1.61 -10.36
CA ASN A 279 -0.22 -1.51 -11.43
C ASN A 279 -0.25 -0.10 -12.05
N PRO A 280 0.85 0.68 -11.99
CA PRO A 280 0.85 2.06 -12.48
C PRO A 280 0.53 2.20 -13.97
N ALA A 281 1.00 1.28 -14.82
CA ALA A 281 0.75 1.35 -16.25
C ALA A 281 -0.74 1.08 -16.56
N SER A 282 -1.32 0.05 -15.94
CA SER A 282 -2.76 -0.24 -16.08
C SER A 282 -3.63 0.88 -15.53
N PHE A 283 -3.26 1.48 -14.39
CA PHE A 283 -3.96 2.60 -13.79
C PHE A 283 -3.89 3.86 -14.68
N ASN A 284 -2.69 4.25 -15.11
CA ASN A 284 -2.50 5.43 -15.96
C ASN A 284 -3.25 5.29 -17.29
N TYR A 285 -3.20 4.10 -17.90
CA TYR A 285 -4.00 3.80 -19.08
C TYR A 285 -5.51 3.94 -18.81
N ALA A 286 -5.99 3.41 -17.70
CA ALA A 286 -7.39 3.50 -17.31
C ALA A 286 -7.83 4.95 -17.07
N MET A 287 -6.98 5.78 -16.45
CA MET A 287 -7.24 7.22 -16.28
C MET A 287 -7.32 7.97 -17.61
N ILE A 288 -6.46 7.65 -18.58
CA ILE A 288 -6.56 8.25 -19.93
C ILE A 288 -7.86 7.82 -20.62
N ALA A 289 -8.17 6.53 -20.57
CA ALA A 289 -9.38 5.98 -21.21
C ALA A 289 -10.69 6.43 -20.53
N LEU A 290 -10.64 6.75 -19.23
CA LEU A 290 -11.76 7.30 -18.45
C LEU A 290 -12.24 8.65 -19.00
N PHE A 291 -11.32 9.47 -19.52
CA PHE A 291 -11.57 10.80 -20.05
C PHE A 291 -11.85 10.82 -21.57
N GLY A 292 -11.57 9.73 -22.28
CA GLY A 292 -11.84 9.57 -23.71
C GLY A 292 -13.20 8.93 -24.02
N SER A 293 -13.44 8.68 -25.31
CA SER A 293 -14.64 8.05 -25.87
C SER A 293 -14.39 6.64 -26.43
N GLN A 294 -13.22 6.04 -26.14
CA GLN A 294 -12.89 4.69 -26.59
C GLN A 294 -13.99 3.70 -26.16
N LYS A 295 -14.46 2.87 -27.11
CA LYS A 295 -15.57 1.92 -26.90
C LYS A 295 -16.93 2.58 -26.57
N GLY A 296 -17.13 3.83 -26.99
CA GLY A 296 -18.39 4.54 -26.82
C GLY A 296 -18.60 5.11 -25.41
N ARG A 297 -17.53 5.29 -24.64
CA ARG A 297 -17.60 5.92 -23.32
C ARG A 297 -18.06 7.37 -23.43
N ASP A 298 -19.04 7.72 -22.61
CA ASP A 298 -19.66 9.03 -22.54
C ASP A 298 -19.76 9.53 -21.09
N TYR A 299 -18.78 9.19 -20.24
CA TYR A 299 -18.80 9.47 -18.80
C TYR A 299 -18.84 10.94 -18.44
N PHE A 300 -18.19 11.78 -19.26
CA PHE A 300 -18.08 13.22 -19.02
C PHE A 300 -18.47 14.03 -20.25
N GLU A 301 -19.10 15.16 -19.98
CA GLU A 301 -19.29 16.26 -20.91
C GLU A 301 -18.12 17.24 -20.75
N TRP A 302 -17.42 17.50 -21.85
CA TRP A 302 -16.29 18.41 -21.90
C TRP A 302 -16.74 19.79 -22.37
N GLU A 303 -16.21 20.85 -21.77
CA GLU A 303 -16.38 22.20 -22.32
C GLU A 303 -15.72 22.33 -23.70
N SER A 304 -14.60 21.65 -23.91
CA SER A 304 -13.90 21.55 -25.20
C SER A 304 -14.00 20.13 -25.76
N PRO A 305 -14.84 19.88 -26.79
CA PRO A 305 -14.99 18.57 -27.41
C PRO A 305 -13.68 17.99 -27.97
N ALA A 306 -12.76 18.86 -28.40
CA ALA A 306 -11.45 18.46 -28.95
C ALA A 306 -10.58 17.71 -27.92
N LEU A 307 -10.68 18.07 -26.64
CA LEU A 307 -9.92 17.37 -25.59
C LEU A 307 -10.35 15.92 -25.45
N ARG A 308 -11.65 15.63 -25.53
CA ARG A 308 -12.16 14.26 -25.50
C ARG A 308 -11.56 13.40 -26.62
N GLU A 309 -11.44 13.97 -27.81
CA GLU A 309 -10.81 13.30 -28.95
C GLU A 309 -9.32 13.05 -28.71
N THR A 310 -8.60 14.03 -28.16
CA THR A 310 -7.18 13.86 -27.81
C THR A 310 -6.97 12.76 -26.77
N PHE A 311 -7.83 12.67 -25.74
CA PHE A 311 -7.80 11.57 -24.78
C PHE A 311 -8.06 10.21 -25.44
N THR A 312 -9.01 10.14 -26.39
CA THR A 312 -9.29 8.92 -27.16
C THR A 312 -8.09 8.48 -27.99
N GLU A 313 -7.42 9.42 -28.66
CA GLU A 313 -6.22 9.13 -29.44
C GLU A 313 -5.09 8.62 -28.54
N GLN A 314 -4.82 9.27 -27.41
CA GLN A 314 -3.84 8.81 -26.42
C GLN A 314 -4.17 7.41 -25.90
N ALA A 315 -5.45 7.08 -25.68
CA ALA A 315 -5.87 5.74 -25.27
C ALA A 315 -5.61 4.69 -26.37
N ASN A 316 -5.56 5.06 -27.65
CA ASN A 316 -5.36 4.12 -28.76
C ASN A 316 -3.89 3.98 -29.19
N GLN A 317 -3.01 4.89 -28.80
CA GLN A 317 -1.59 4.89 -29.22
C GLN A 317 -0.69 4.05 -28.32
N SER A 318 0.24 3.28 -28.89
CA SER A 318 1.24 2.51 -28.11
C SER A 318 2.24 3.40 -27.36
N THR A 319 2.59 4.56 -27.92
CA THR A 319 3.54 5.55 -27.40
C THR A 319 2.89 6.66 -26.56
N ARG A 320 1.70 6.38 -26.01
CA ARG A 320 0.91 7.33 -25.21
C ARG A 320 1.69 7.95 -24.04
N ASP A 321 1.34 9.18 -23.70
CA ASP A 321 1.84 9.81 -22.49
C ASP A 321 1.08 9.28 -21.26
N MET A 322 1.75 8.47 -20.43
CA MET A 322 1.16 7.86 -19.23
C MET A 322 0.79 8.86 -18.13
N LYS A 323 1.04 10.15 -18.32
CA LYS A 323 0.61 11.24 -17.43
C LYS A 323 -0.18 12.31 -18.16
N PHE A 324 -0.75 11.99 -19.32
CA PHE A 324 -1.51 12.94 -20.13
C PHE A 324 -2.60 13.66 -19.33
N TYR A 325 -3.36 12.92 -18.51
CA TYR A 325 -4.40 13.48 -17.65
C TYR A 325 -3.85 14.56 -16.68
N ALA A 326 -2.65 14.37 -16.13
CA ALA A 326 -2.06 15.34 -15.20
C ALA A 326 -1.64 16.65 -15.87
N LYS A 327 -1.41 16.66 -17.20
CA LYS A 327 -1.15 17.89 -17.97
C LYS A 327 -2.41 18.71 -18.22
N HIS A 328 -3.58 18.11 -18.00
CA HIS A 328 -4.89 18.72 -18.20
C HIS A 328 -5.66 18.81 -16.88
N ALA A 329 -4.96 18.84 -15.74
CA ALA A 329 -5.52 18.84 -14.39
C ALA A 329 -6.62 19.92 -14.19
N GLU A 330 -6.39 21.13 -14.72
CA GLU A 330 -7.30 22.28 -14.57
C GLU A 330 -8.51 22.26 -15.52
N GLN A 331 -8.58 21.29 -16.45
CA GLN A 331 -9.66 21.25 -17.43
C GLN A 331 -10.98 20.84 -16.79
N SER A 332 -12.03 21.59 -17.11
CA SER A 332 -13.36 21.42 -16.56
C SER A 332 -14.17 20.37 -17.32
N ILE A 333 -14.88 19.54 -16.55
CA ILE A 333 -15.75 18.47 -17.03
C ILE A 333 -17.02 18.41 -16.17
N THR A 334 -18.11 17.92 -16.76
CA THR A 334 -19.35 17.64 -16.03
C THR A 334 -19.68 16.16 -16.17
N LEU A 335 -20.22 15.53 -15.13
CA LEU A 335 -20.73 14.17 -15.25
C LEU A 335 -21.88 14.13 -16.24
N ASN A 336 -21.88 13.15 -17.14
CA ASN A 336 -23.00 12.97 -18.06
C ASN A 336 -24.29 12.66 -17.26
N PRO A 337 -25.37 13.45 -17.44
CA PRO A 337 -26.62 13.28 -16.69
C PRO A 337 -27.26 11.88 -16.79
N LYS A 338 -26.91 11.11 -17.83
CA LYS A 338 -27.31 9.70 -18.00
C LYS A 338 -26.98 8.82 -16.80
N TYR A 339 -25.92 9.14 -16.04
CA TYR A 339 -25.48 8.36 -14.88
C TYR A 339 -26.07 8.86 -13.56
N VAL A 340 -26.85 9.94 -13.58
CA VAL A 340 -27.48 10.51 -12.39
C VAL A 340 -28.88 9.94 -12.25
N LEU A 341 -29.22 9.45 -11.06
CA LEU A 341 -30.58 9.03 -10.77
C LEU A 341 -31.49 10.26 -10.81
N LYS A 342 -32.55 10.21 -11.62
CA LYS A 342 -33.57 11.25 -11.59
C LYS A 342 -34.20 11.22 -10.19
N LYS A 343 -34.19 12.36 -9.49
CA LYS A 343 -35.02 12.52 -8.29
C LYS A 343 -36.46 12.23 -8.71
N GLY A 344 -37.05 11.20 -8.12
CA GLY A 344 -38.48 10.91 -8.23
C GLY A 344 -39.31 11.96 -7.52
#